data_AF-A0A1G6SGN7-F1
#
_entry.id   AF-A0A1G6SGN7-F1
#
_cell.length_a   1.000
_cell.length_b   1.000
_cell.length_c   1.000
_cell.angle_alpha   90.00
_cell.angle_beta   90.00
_cell.angle_gamma   90.00
#
_symmetry.space_group_name_H-M   'P 1'
#
loop_
_entity.id
_entity.type
_entity.pdbx_description
1 polymer ?
#
loop_
_entity_poly.entity_id
_entity_poly.type
_entity_poly.pdbx_seq_one_letter_code
_entity_poly.pdbx_strand_id
1 'polypeptide(L)'
;MVIFLLVAAAAVLAVPLVTGLPGSSPRGRERDRRLRYVARHPEQVNTGDISRMLSRELDRSDVDLIIDRAEALGVKPWTMLSWIQRFDVHTLAVVIAAELSHEELLLHLGNGTLPDLCELEVFAAINGLPAAQSKAARRPASRPALSRPAAVAVRTATPGVTAEAGPITSKMPPIFEPGSWPYDQFSDLPTWPEAPGDPGELAA
;
A
#
# COMPACT_ATOMS: atom_id res chain seq x y z
N MET A 1 -55.87 41.24 -35.87
CA MET A 1 -55.82 41.11 -34.40
C MET A 1 -55.62 39.69 -33.89
N VAL A 2 -56.09 38.64 -34.58
CA VAL A 2 -55.98 37.24 -34.12
C VAL A 2 -54.52 36.70 -34.14
N ILE A 3 -53.67 37.23 -35.02
CA ILE A 3 -52.27 36.78 -35.18
C ILE A 3 -51.37 37.22 -34.00
N PHE A 4 -51.66 38.36 -33.36
CA PHE A 4 -50.87 38.85 -32.21
C PHE A 4 -51.09 38.03 -30.93
N LEU A 5 -52.26 37.40 -30.79
CA LEU A 5 -52.60 36.58 -29.61
C LEU A 5 -51.92 35.20 -29.62
N LEU A 6 -51.62 34.67 -30.81
CA LEU A 6 -50.93 33.38 -30.97
C LEU A 6 -49.42 33.46 -30.67
N VAL A 7 -48.79 34.60 -30.93
CA VAL A 7 -47.37 34.81 -30.64
C VAL A 7 -47.12 35.02 -29.13
N ALA A 8 -48.06 35.66 -28.43
CA ALA A 8 -47.99 35.81 -26.98
C ALA A 8 -48.17 34.48 -26.21
N ALA A 9 -49.00 33.56 -26.72
CA ALA A 9 -49.19 32.25 -26.12
C ALA A 9 -47.99 31.30 -26.33
N ALA A 10 -47.23 31.46 -27.42
CA ALA A 10 -46.00 30.69 -27.66
C ALA A 10 -44.81 31.16 -26.81
N ALA A 11 -44.80 32.43 -26.35
CA ALA A 11 -43.72 32.98 -25.54
C ALA A 11 -43.79 32.60 -24.05
N VAL A 12 -44.94 32.16 -23.54
CA VAL A 12 -45.13 31.78 -22.13
C VAL A 12 -44.86 30.28 -21.89
N LEU A 13 -44.80 29.46 -22.94
CA LEU A 13 -44.52 28.02 -22.86
C LEU A 13 -43.04 27.64 -23.11
N ALA A 14 -42.15 28.62 -23.27
CA ALA A 14 -40.75 28.42 -23.60
C ALA A 14 -39.77 28.77 -22.46
N VAL A 15 -40.17 28.58 -21.20
CA VAL A 15 -39.24 28.61 -20.05
C VAL A 15 -39.45 27.36 -19.20
N PRO A 16 -38.65 26.32 -19.45
CA PRO A 16 -37.72 25.94 -18.40
C PRO A 16 -36.33 25.75 -19.01
N LEU A 17 -35.70 26.86 -19.42
CA LEU A 17 -34.28 26.84 -19.80
C LEU A 17 -33.42 27.14 -18.55
N VAL A 18 -32.78 26.07 -18.06
CA VAL A 18 -31.39 26.09 -17.57
C VAL A 18 -31.16 26.73 -16.20
N THR A 19 -31.58 26.02 -15.16
CA THR A 19 -30.80 25.93 -13.90
C THR A 19 -30.39 24.48 -13.65
N GLY A 20 -29.96 23.79 -14.70
CA GLY A 20 -29.20 22.55 -14.58
C GLY A 20 -27.79 22.87 -14.11
N LEU A 21 -27.62 23.20 -12.81
CA LEU A 21 -26.31 23.12 -12.17
C LEU A 21 -25.73 21.73 -12.49
N PRO A 22 -24.43 21.59 -12.83
CA PRO A 22 -23.81 20.29 -13.02
C PRO A 22 -23.86 19.57 -11.68
N GLY A 23 -24.94 18.82 -11.48
CA GLY A 23 -25.16 18.01 -10.31
C GLY A 23 -24.12 16.93 -10.35
N SER A 24 -22.99 17.18 -9.66
CA SER A 24 -22.09 16.11 -9.23
C SER A 24 -22.98 14.99 -8.72
N SER A 25 -23.02 13.89 -9.48
CA SER A 25 -23.90 12.77 -9.21
C SER A 25 -23.78 12.46 -7.71
N PRO A 26 -24.88 12.28 -6.96
CA PRO A 26 -24.81 11.97 -5.54
C PRO A 26 -23.88 10.79 -5.24
N ARG A 27 -23.71 9.89 -6.23
CA ARG A 27 -22.75 8.78 -6.22
C ARG A 27 -21.28 9.23 -6.21
N GLY A 28 -20.92 10.31 -6.89
CA GLY A 28 -19.56 10.87 -6.91
C GLY A 28 -19.15 11.44 -5.56
N ARG A 29 -20.01 12.26 -4.94
CA ARG A 29 -19.75 12.84 -3.62
C ARG A 29 -19.57 11.79 -2.54
N GLU A 30 -20.40 10.73 -2.55
CA GLU A 30 -20.27 9.62 -1.61
C GLU A 30 -18.97 8.83 -1.81
N ARG A 31 -18.55 8.61 -3.07
CA ARG A 31 -17.26 7.98 -3.39
C ARG A 31 -16.08 8.77 -2.81
N ASP A 32 -16.07 10.09 -3.00
CA ASP A 32 -15.01 10.95 -2.48
C ASP A 32 -15.00 11.03 -0.95
N ARG A 33 -16.19 10.96 -0.34
CA ARG A 33 -16.33 10.88 1.12
C ARG A 33 -15.74 9.58 1.64
N ARG A 34 -16.01 8.45 0.98
CA ARG A 34 -15.52 7.14 1.36
C ARG A 34 -14.01 7.02 1.26
N LEU A 35 -13.38 7.54 0.20
CA LEU A 35 -11.92 7.55 0.09
C LEU A 35 -11.26 8.39 1.19
N ARG A 36 -11.85 9.53 1.54
CA ARG A 36 -11.41 10.34 2.70
C ARG A 36 -11.63 9.66 4.04
N TYR A 37 -12.59 8.75 4.12
CA TYR A 37 -12.82 7.94 5.31
C TYR A 37 -11.77 6.83 5.42
N VAL A 38 -11.52 6.08 4.35
CA VAL A 38 -10.48 5.03 4.28
C VAL A 38 -9.09 5.60 4.54
N ALA A 39 -8.80 6.82 4.07
CA ALA A 39 -7.54 7.50 4.37
C ALA A 39 -7.33 7.76 5.89
N ARG A 40 -8.41 7.84 6.67
CA ARG A 40 -8.37 8.02 8.14
C ARG A 40 -8.51 6.70 8.91
N HIS A 41 -9.16 5.72 8.29
CA HIS A 41 -9.47 4.40 8.86
C HIS A 41 -9.01 3.30 7.88
N PRO A 42 -7.69 3.13 7.70
CA PRO A 42 -7.15 2.18 6.72
C PRO A 42 -7.57 0.73 7.02
N GLU A 43 -7.86 0.39 8.28
CA GLU A 43 -8.33 -0.92 8.73
C GLU A 43 -9.70 -1.32 8.16
N GLN A 44 -10.48 -0.34 7.69
CA GLN A 44 -11.82 -0.57 7.11
C GLN A 44 -11.83 -0.64 5.59
N VAL A 45 -10.65 -0.71 4.96
CA VAL A 45 -10.55 -0.84 3.50
C VAL A 45 -11.08 -2.20 3.06
N ASN A 46 -11.83 -2.20 1.96
CA ASN A 46 -12.33 -3.42 1.34
C ASN A 46 -11.87 -3.54 -0.12
N THR A 47 -12.06 -4.71 -0.71
CA THR A 47 -11.67 -5.02 -2.10
C THR A 47 -12.25 -4.03 -3.11
N GLY A 48 -13.50 -3.57 -2.89
CA GLY A 48 -14.16 -2.60 -3.76
C GLY A 48 -13.56 -1.18 -3.68
N ASP A 49 -12.90 -0.83 -2.58
CA ASP A 49 -12.14 0.41 -2.46
C ASP A 49 -10.78 0.28 -3.18
N ILE A 50 -10.11 -0.88 -3.06
CA ILE A 50 -8.86 -1.17 -3.80
C ILE A 50 -9.10 -1.16 -5.31
N SER A 51 -10.11 -1.88 -5.81
CA SER A 51 -10.47 -1.91 -7.24
C SER A 51 -10.69 -0.49 -7.79
N ARG A 52 -11.34 0.39 -7.01
CA ARG A 52 -11.54 1.80 -7.38
C ARG A 52 -10.27 2.65 -7.37
N MET A 53 -9.29 2.31 -6.54
CA MET A 53 -7.99 2.96 -6.54
C MET A 53 -7.17 2.50 -7.75
N LEU A 54 -7.15 1.20 -8.03
CA LEU A 54 -6.47 0.61 -9.19
C LEU A 54 -7.03 1.18 -10.51
N SER A 55 -8.37 1.29 -10.64
CA SER A 55 -9.04 1.76 -11.85
C SER A 55 -8.77 3.23 -12.22
N ARG A 56 -8.00 3.97 -11.43
CA ARG A 56 -7.58 5.34 -11.76
C ARG A 56 -6.35 5.37 -12.67
N GLU A 57 -5.53 4.33 -12.59
CA GLU A 57 -4.23 4.25 -13.27
C GLU A 57 -4.13 3.02 -14.17
N LEU A 58 -4.96 1.99 -13.94
CA LEU A 58 -4.97 0.74 -14.69
C LEU A 58 -6.25 0.58 -15.51
N ASP A 59 -6.11 -0.16 -16.61
CA ASP A 59 -7.24 -0.58 -17.43
C ASP A 59 -8.10 -1.61 -16.70
N ARG A 60 -9.38 -1.69 -17.06
CA ARG A 60 -10.34 -2.55 -16.36
C ARG A 60 -9.93 -4.02 -16.33
N SER A 61 -9.40 -4.55 -17.42
CA SER A 61 -8.91 -5.93 -17.50
C SER A 61 -7.77 -6.20 -16.53
N ASP A 62 -6.86 -5.23 -16.36
CA ASP A 62 -5.74 -5.35 -15.44
C ASP A 62 -6.23 -5.27 -13.99
N VAL A 63 -7.21 -4.40 -13.70
CA VAL A 63 -7.83 -4.35 -12.37
C VAL A 63 -8.45 -5.69 -12.00
N ASP A 64 -9.23 -6.28 -12.90
CA ASP A 64 -9.90 -7.57 -12.66
C ASP A 64 -8.85 -8.68 -12.43
N LEU A 65 -7.80 -8.75 -13.27
CA LEU A 65 -6.67 -9.67 -13.11
C LEU A 65 -6.01 -9.55 -11.71
N ILE A 66 -5.68 -8.33 -11.29
CA ILE A 66 -5.00 -8.08 -10.03
C ILE A 66 -5.88 -8.42 -8.83
N ILE A 67 -7.17 -8.11 -8.88
CA ILE A 67 -8.11 -8.45 -7.80
C ILE A 67 -8.28 -9.97 -7.69
N ASP A 68 -8.50 -10.67 -8.80
CA ASP A 68 -8.66 -12.12 -8.80
C ASP A 68 -7.40 -12.82 -8.28
N ARG A 69 -6.21 -12.34 -8.69
CA ARG A 69 -4.93 -12.89 -8.23
C ARG A 69 -4.69 -12.60 -6.75
N ALA A 70 -4.96 -11.39 -6.29
CA ALA A 70 -4.82 -11.03 -4.88
C ALA A 70 -5.74 -11.88 -3.99
N GLU A 71 -6.97 -12.15 -4.44
CA GLU A 71 -7.90 -13.06 -3.76
C GLU A 71 -7.36 -14.50 -3.71
N ALA A 72 -6.85 -15.02 -4.84
CA ALA A 72 -6.25 -16.35 -4.91
C ALA A 72 -5.02 -16.50 -4.00
N LEU A 73 -4.22 -15.45 -3.85
CA LEU A 73 -3.03 -15.41 -2.98
C LEU A 73 -3.38 -15.08 -1.50
N GLY A 74 -4.66 -14.85 -1.19
CA GLY A 74 -5.11 -14.49 0.15
C GLY A 74 -4.63 -13.12 0.64
N VAL A 75 -4.22 -12.23 -0.26
CA VAL A 75 -3.70 -10.91 0.08
C VAL A 75 -4.82 -10.03 0.60
N LYS A 76 -4.67 -9.55 1.84
CA LYS A 76 -5.69 -8.71 2.48
C LYS A 76 -5.77 -7.31 1.84
N PRO A 77 -6.97 -6.71 1.72
CA PRO A 77 -7.14 -5.36 1.18
C PRO A 77 -6.31 -4.29 1.90
N TRP A 78 -6.15 -4.39 3.22
CA TRP A 78 -5.31 -3.48 4.00
C TRP A 78 -3.84 -3.51 3.57
N THR A 79 -3.32 -4.68 3.22
CA THR A 79 -1.95 -4.83 2.70
C THR A 79 -1.83 -4.20 1.34
N MET A 80 -2.79 -4.43 0.44
CA MET A 80 -2.82 -3.77 -0.88
C MET A 80 -2.84 -2.24 -0.75
N LEU A 81 -3.68 -1.70 0.15
CA LEU A 81 -3.70 -0.26 0.43
C LEU A 81 -2.33 0.25 0.90
N SER A 82 -1.69 -0.48 1.82
CA SER A 82 -0.39 -0.11 2.37
C SER A 82 0.70 -0.06 1.28
N TRP A 83 0.67 -1.02 0.35
CA TRP A 83 1.54 -1.03 -0.83
C TRP A 83 1.30 0.16 -1.75
N ILE A 84 0.03 0.46 -2.07
CA ILE A 84 -0.32 1.62 -2.91
C ILE A 84 0.17 2.93 -2.28
N GLN A 85 0.02 3.09 -0.96
CA GLN A 85 0.43 4.31 -0.27
C GLN A 85 1.96 4.46 -0.17
N ARG A 86 2.66 3.33 -0.02
CA ARG A 86 4.11 3.31 0.18
C ARG A 86 4.88 3.42 -1.12
N PHE A 87 4.44 2.70 -2.15
CA PHE A 87 5.18 2.52 -3.40
C PHE A 87 4.43 3.10 -4.58
N ASP A 88 3.24 2.58 -4.93
CA ASP A 88 2.22 3.14 -5.84
C ASP A 88 1.31 2.00 -6.36
N VAL A 89 0.37 2.34 -7.25
CA VAL A 89 -0.54 1.38 -7.90
C VAL A 89 0.18 0.43 -8.85
N HIS A 90 1.11 0.94 -9.66
CA HIS A 90 1.80 0.14 -10.67
C HIS A 90 2.73 -0.90 -10.03
N THR A 91 3.44 -0.53 -8.96
CA THR A 91 4.28 -1.43 -8.18
C THR A 91 3.44 -2.53 -7.55
N LEU A 92 2.29 -2.20 -6.96
CA LEU A 92 1.37 -3.23 -6.44
C LEU A 92 0.92 -4.19 -7.55
N ALA A 93 0.57 -3.67 -8.74
CA ALA A 93 0.15 -4.50 -9.86
C ALA A 93 1.25 -5.48 -10.29
N VAL A 94 2.51 -5.02 -10.38
CA VAL A 94 3.64 -5.89 -10.73
C VAL A 94 3.84 -6.99 -9.68
N VAL A 95 3.89 -6.66 -8.39
CA VAL A 95 4.15 -7.68 -7.34
C VAL A 95 3.02 -8.70 -7.23
N ILE A 96 1.76 -8.29 -7.40
CA ILE A 96 0.63 -9.23 -7.38
C ILE A 96 0.59 -10.08 -8.64
N ALA A 97 0.83 -9.49 -9.81
CA ALA A 97 0.91 -10.24 -11.06
C ALA A 97 2.09 -11.22 -11.09
N ALA A 98 3.20 -10.89 -10.42
CA ALA A 98 4.34 -11.77 -10.20
C ALA A 98 4.11 -12.81 -9.09
N GLU A 99 2.91 -12.86 -8.51
CA GLU A 99 2.45 -13.86 -7.56
C GLU A 99 3.15 -13.85 -6.19
N LEU A 100 3.61 -12.69 -5.74
CA LEU A 100 4.16 -12.59 -4.39
C LEU A 100 3.10 -12.92 -3.34
N SER A 101 3.45 -13.79 -2.41
CA SER A 101 2.60 -14.21 -1.32
C SER A 101 2.30 -13.04 -0.36
N HIS A 102 1.22 -13.16 0.41
CA HIS A 102 0.87 -12.17 1.42
C HIS A 102 2.00 -11.94 2.45
N GLU A 103 2.72 -13.00 2.83
CA GLU A 103 3.82 -12.93 3.80
C GLU A 103 5.01 -12.16 3.25
N GLU A 104 5.41 -12.40 2.01
CA GLU A 104 6.49 -11.66 1.33
C GLU A 104 6.14 -10.17 1.19
N LEU A 105 4.89 -9.87 0.84
CA LEU A 105 4.40 -8.50 0.78
C LEU A 105 4.49 -7.79 2.14
N LEU A 106 4.18 -8.48 3.24
CA LEU A 106 4.31 -7.93 4.58
C LEU A 106 5.77 -7.78 5.01
N LEU A 107 6.64 -8.73 4.65
CA LEU A 107 8.08 -8.68 4.91
C LEU A 107 8.72 -7.43 4.28
N HIS A 108 8.44 -7.18 3.00
CA HIS A 108 8.93 -6.00 2.30
C HIS A 108 8.36 -4.70 2.87
N LEU A 109 7.08 -4.66 3.24
CA LEU A 109 6.48 -3.51 3.94
C LEU A 109 7.15 -3.24 5.29
N GLY A 110 7.36 -4.28 6.10
CA GLY A 110 7.98 -4.17 7.42
C GLY A 110 9.42 -3.68 7.35
N ASN A 111 10.18 -4.18 6.38
CA ASN A 111 11.55 -3.73 6.12
C ASN A 111 11.62 -2.39 5.38
N GLY A 112 10.50 -1.92 4.81
CA GLY A 112 10.44 -0.73 3.97
C GLY A 112 11.26 -0.87 2.68
N THR A 113 11.45 -2.10 2.19
CA THR A 113 12.22 -2.43 0.99
C THR A 113 11.31 -2.74 -0.19
N LEU A 114 11.83 -2.63 -1.40
CA LEU A 114 11.17 -3.10 -2.62
C LEU A 114 11.83 -4.39 -3.11
N PRO A 115 11.06 -5.38 -3.59
CA PRO A 115 11.62 -6.51 -4.33
C PRO A 115 12.24 -6.02 -5.65
N ASP A 116 13.07 -6.84 -6.28
CA ASP A 116 13.66 -6.51 -7.58
C ASP A 116 12.56 -6.45 -8.66
N LEU A 117 12.07 -5.24 -8.92
CA LEU A 117 11.02 -5.00 -9.88
C LEU A 117 11.44 -5.42 -11.30
N CYS A 118 12.73 -5.37 -11.64
CA CYS A 118 13.16 -5.78 -12.97
C CYS A 118 12.93 -7.27 -13.23
N GLU A 119 13.16 -8.09 -12.21
CA GLU A 119 12.90 -9.53 -12.24
C GLU A 119 11.39 -9.81 -12.20
N LEU A 120 10.67 -9.17 -11.27
CA LEU A 120 9.22 -9.39 -11.12
C LEU A 120 8.41 -8.97 -12.33
N GLU A 121 8.84 -7.96 -13.09
CA GLU A 121 8.16 -7.56 -14.31
C GLU A 121 8.17 -8.65 -15.39
N VAL A 122 9.20 -9.50 -15.43
CA VAL A 122 9.26 -10.65 -16.34
C VAL A 122 8.19 -11.66 -15.97
N PHE A 123 8.07 -11.99 -14.68
CA PHE A 123 7.04 -12.88 -14.17
C PHE A 123 5.63 -12.30 -14.37
N ALA A 124 5.42 -11.02 -14.07
CA ALA A 124 4.17 -10.32 -14.30
C ALA A 124 3.75 -10.36 -15.78
N ALA A 125 4.71 -10.16 -16.70
CA ALA A 125 4.44 -10.22 -18.14
C ALA A 125 4.05 -11.63 -18.61
N ILE A 126 4.71 -12.67 -18.09
CA ILE A 126 4.34 -14.08 -18.34
C ILE A 126 2.92 -14.36 -17.84
N ASN A 127 2.51 -13.73 -16.74
CA ASN A 127 1.19 -13.87 -16.14
C ASN A 127 0.12 -12.94 -16.74
N GLY A 128 0.43 -12.28 -17.86
CA GLY A 128 -0.55 -11.52 -18.65
C GLY A 128 -0.67 -10.05 -18.30
N LEU A 129 0.17 -9.50 -17.41
CA LEU A 129 0.23 -8.05 -17.19
C LEU A 129 0.96 -7.37 -18.37
N PRO A 130 0.36 -6.35 -19.01
CA PRO A 130 1.00 -5.69 -20.16
C PRO A 130 2.30 -4.98 -19.78
N ALA A 131 3.34 -5.08 -20.62
CA ALA A 131 4.64 -4.45 -20.39
C ALA A 131 4.58 -2.90 -20.24
N ALA A 132 3.54 -2.25 -20.77
CA ALA A 132 3.32 -0.82 -20.59
C ALA A 132 3.08 -0.45 -19.12
N GLN A 133 2.34 -1.31 -18.39
CA GLN A 133 2.06 -1.12 -16.96
C GLN A 133 3.28 -1.43 -16.10
N SER A 134 4.03 -2.48 -16.47
CA SER A 134 5.31 -2.82 -15.85
C SER A 134 6.30 -1.65 -15.90
N LYS A 135 6.43 -1.01 -17.07
CA LYS A 135 7.34 0.13 -17.25
C LYS A 135 6.93 1.36 -16.43
N ALA A 136 5.64 1.52 -16.13
CA ALA A 136 5.16 2.61 -15.29
C ALA A 136 5.63 2.47 -13.84
N ALA A 137 5.73 1.23 -13.31
CA ALA A 137 6.26 0.96 -11.97
C ALA A 137 7.73 1.39 -11.80
N ARG A 138 8.54 1.34 -12.87
CA ARG A 138 9.95 1.78 -12.83
C ARG A 138 10.13 3.28 -12.80
N ARG A 139 9.13 4.05 -13.25
CA ARG A 139 9.23 5.49 -13.14
C ARG A 139 9.00 5.81 -11.68
N PRO A 140 10.02 6.27 -10.92
CA PRO A 140 9.76 6.74 -9.57
C PRO A 140 8.66 7.77 -9.70
N ALA A 141 7.50 7.47 -9.09
CA ALA A 141 6.39 8.38 -9.03
C ALA A 141 7.02 9.72 -8.65
N SER A 142 7.02 10.66 -9.60
CA SER A 142 7.66 11.95 -9.45
C SER A 142 6.79 12.64 -8.43
N ARG A 143 7.08 12.35 -7.16
CA ARG A 143 6.20 12.58 -6.03
C ARG A 143 5.84 14.04 -6.17
N PRO A 144 4.58 14.41 -6.50
CA PRO A 144 4.21 15.80 -6.37
C PRO A 144 4.58 16.11 -4.93
N ALA A 145 5.48 17.06 -4.73
CA ALA A 145 5.94 17.46 -3.42
C ALA A 145 4.69 17.87 -2.66
N LEU A 146 4.05 16.90 -2.01
CA LEU A 146 3.07 17.11 -0.96
C LEU A 146 3.87 17.90 0.02
N SER A 147 3.65 19.21 -0.02
CA SER A 147 4.19 20.21 0.88
C SER A 147 4.28 19.54 2.22
N ARG A 148 5.51 19.17 2.59
CA ARG A 148 5.87 18.86 3.96
C ARG A 148 5.19 19.98 4.75
N PRO A 149 4.20 19.71 5.60
CA PRO A 149 3.69 20.77 6.45
C PRO A 149 4.93 21.35 7.10
N ALA A 150 5.15 22.65 6.89
CA ALA A 150 6.26 23.37 7.49
C ALA A 150 6.31 22.88 8.92
N ALA A 151 7.39 22.17 9.26
CA ALA A 151 7.54 21.64 10.60
C ALA A 151 7.33 22.84 11.51
N VAL A 152 6.18 22.88 12.19
CA VAL A 152 6.01 23.75 13.33
C VAL A 152 7.17 23.32 14.19
N ALA A 153 8.16 24.21 14.28
CA ALA A 153 9.27 24.08 15.18
C ALA A 153 8.64 24.11 16.58
N VAL A 154 8.16 22.95 17.02
CA VAL A 154 7.94 22.68 18.42
C VAL A 154 9.34 22.72 18.98
N ARG A 155 9.70 23.92 19.49
CA ARG A 155 10.81 24.10 20.42
C ARG A 155 10.48 23.24 21.63
N THR A 156 10.80 21.96 21.57
CA THR A 156 11.09 21.21 22.78
C THR A 156 12.35 21.85 23.34
N ALA A 157 12.17 22.68 24.37
CA ALA A 157 13.24 23.07 25.26
C ALA A 157 13.69 21.79 25.96
N THR A 158 14.61 21.06 25.32
CA THR A 158 15.33 19.97 25.95
C THR A 158 16.29 20.64 26.95
N PRO A 159 16.20 20.38 28.27
CA PRO A 159 17.23 20.82 29.18
C PRO A 159 18.55 20.21 28.72
N GLY A 160 19.56 21.06 28.55
CA GLY A 160 20.87 20.68 28.05
C GLY A 160 21.47 19.57 28.91
N VAL A 161 21.47 18.35 28.38
CA VAL A 161 22.37 17.31 28.83
C VAL A 161 23.73 17.67 28.24
N THR A 162 24.55 18.31 29.07
CA THR A 162 25.98 18.47 28.83
C THR A 162 26.56 17.08 28.59
N ALA A 163 26.87 16.77 27.33
CA ALA A 163 27.64 15.58 26.99
C ALA A 163 29.06 15.78 27.53
N GLU A 164 29.30 15.25 28.72
CA GLU A 164 30.64 15.03 29.22
C GLU A 164 31.33 14.05 28.25
N ALA A 165 32.36 14.55 27.56
CA ALA A 165 33.16 13.77 26.63
C ALA A 165 34.01 12.75 27.40
N GLY A 166 33.37 11.68 27.85
CA GLY A 166 34.05 10.49 28.34
C GLY A 166 34.68 9.74 27.16
N PRO A 167 35.91 9.21 27.29
CA PRO A 167 36.52 8.39 26.26
C PRO A 167 35.71 7.10 26.10
N ILE A 168 34.90 7.02 25.04
CA ILE A 168 34.17 5.83 24.63
C ILE A 168 35.20 4.83 24.09
N THR A 169 35.84 4.11 25.00
CA THR A 169 36.54 2.86 24.70
C THR A 169 35.53 1.73 24.62
N SER A 170 34.51 1.89 23.75
CA SER A 170 33.63 0.78 23.40
C SER A 170 34.44 -0.19 22.55
N LYS A 171 35.02 -1.17 23.24
CA LYS A 171 35.74 -2.31 22.68
C LYS A 171 34.77 -3.02 21.73
N MET A 172 34.92 -2.75 20.44
CA MET A 172 34.14 -3.39 19.38
C MET A 172 34.26 -4.91 19.56
N PRO A 173 33.17 -5.69 19.44
CA PRO A 173 33.26 -7.13 19.53
C PRO A 173 34.21 -7.64 18.43
N PRO A 174 35.08 -8.61 18.74
CA PRO A 174 36.06 -9.11 17.79
C PRO A 174 35.35 -9.73 16.58
N ILE A 175 35.79 -9.33 15.39
CA ILE A 175 35.40 -9.97 14.13
C ILE A 175 36.29 -11.20 13.99
N PHE A 176 35.68 -12.39 13.99
CA PHE A 176 36.39 -13.67 13.83
C PHE A 176 36.49 -14.05 12.35
N GLU A 177 37.60 -14.68 11.98
CA GLU A 177 37.80 -15.22 10.64
C GLU A 177 36.94 -16.48 10.43
N PRO A 178 36.54 -16.80 9.18
CA PRO A 178 35.76 -18.01 8.90
C PRO A 178 36.51 -19.26 9.37
N GLY A 179 35.95 -19.95 10.37
CA GLY A 179 36.54 -21.15 10.97
C GLY A 179 37.20 -20.96 12.35
N SER A 180 37.35 -19.72 12.85
CA SER A 180 37.91 -19.43 14.17
C SER A 180 36.84 -19.21 15.25
N TRP A 181 35.65 -19.78 15.09
CA TRP A 181 34.58 -19.67 16.08
C TRP A 181 34.96 -20.44 17.35
N PRO A 182 34.86 -19.85 18.55
CA PRO A 182 35.24 -20.50 19.80
C PRO A 182 34.16 -21.48 20.23
N TYR A 183 34.13 -22.68 19.63
CA TYR A 183 33.16 -23.73 19.97
C TYR A 183 33.32 -24.21 21.42
N ASP A 184 34.49 -24.06 22.04
CA ASP A 184 34.76 -24.53 23.40
C ASP A 184 33.91 -23.80 24.47
N GLN A 185 33.50 -22.56 24.21
CA GLN A 185 32.75 -21.74 25.18
C GLN A 185 31.25 -22.06 25.24
N PHE A 186 30.72 -22.87 24.32
CA PHE A 186 29.32 -23.27 24.31
C PHE A 186 29.06 -24.58 25.07
N SER A 187 30.09 -25.17 25.68
CA SER A 187 29.98 -26.37 26.51
C SER A 187 29.15 -26.17 27.78
N ASP A 188 28.96 -24.92 28.21
CA ASP A 188 28.16 -24.55 29.39
C ASP A 188 26.72 -24.14 29.04
N LEU A 189 26.26 -24.32 27.79
CA LEU A 189 24.86 -24.09 27.48
C LEU A 189 23.99 -25.07 28.27
N PRO A 190 22.94 -24.59 28.96
CA PRO A 190 22.02 -25.47 29.66
C PRO A 190 21.45 -26.47 28.66
N THR A 191 21.70 -27.75 28.91
CA THR A 191 21.05 -28.85 28.19
C THR A 191 19.56 -28.57 28.16
N TRP A 192 19.03 -28.34 26.96
CA TRP A 192 17.61 -28.10 26.77
C TRP A 192 16.83 -29.19 27.50
N PRO A 193 15.83 -28.84 28.33
CA PRO A 193 15.00 -29.84 28.98
C PRO A 193 14.40 -30.72 27.88
N GLU A 194 14.61 -32.03 28.00
CA GLU A 194 14.07 -33.03 27.09
C GLU A 194 12.58 -32.75 26.86
N ALA A 195 12.18 -32.77 25.59
CA ALA A 195 10.80 -32.51 25.20
C ALA A 195 9.86 -33.42 26.03
N PRO A 196 8.77 -32.88 26.58
CA PRO A 196 7.81 -33.67 27.35
C PRO A 196 7.29 -34.82 26.48
N GLY A 197 7.28 -36.00 27.11
CA GLY A 197 7.13 -37.30 26.46
C GLY A 197 5.94 -37.46 25.51
N ASP A 198 6.18 -38.39 24.60
CA ASP A 198 5.27 -38.89 23.56
C ASP A 198 3.83 -39.11 24.10
N PRO A 199 2.80 -38.46 23.54
CA PRO A 199 1.40 -38.56 24.01
C PRO A 199 0.72 -39.92 23.69
N GLY A 200 1.48 -40.99 23.46
CA GLY A 200 0.98 -42.28 23.00
C GLY A 200 0.39 -43.23 24.06
N GLU A 201 0.37 -42.88 25.35
CA GLU A 201 0.14 -43.85 26.43
C GLU A 201 -1.21 -43.75 27.17
N LEU A 202 -2.28 -43.23 26.54
CA LEU A 202 -3.62 -43.24 27.14
C LEU A 202 -4.71 -43.72 26.17
N ALA A 203 -4.63 -45.00 25.79
CA ALA A 203 -5.78 -45.75 25.29
C ALA A 203 -5.62 -47.26 25.57
N ALA A 204 -5.94 -47.67 26.79
CA ALA A 204 -6.25 -49.05 27.16
C ALA A 204 -7.35 -49.07 28.22
#